data_AF-A0A6C0E5M3-F1
#
_entry.id   AF-A0A6C0E5M3-F1
#
_cell.length_a   1.000
_cell.length_b   1.000
_cell.length_c   1.000
_cell.angle_alpha   90.00
_cell.angle_beta   90.00
_cell.angle_gamma   90.00
#
_symmetry.space_group_name_H-M   'P 1'
#
loop_
_entity.id
_entity.type
_entity.pdbx_description
1 polymer ?
#
loop_
_entity_poly.entity_id
_entity_poly.type
_entity_poly.pdbx_seq_one_letter_code
_entity_poly.pdbx_strand_id
1 'polypeptide(L)'
;MEFEQKYVRFETPLNQLTPYQENFFKKLSVALDTKVYYYGSVQRFDYFPGYSDIDVCLFSGNVESTLKKIQLLLGLDQDEYDHLYIILDKEVMYECYKVIYEEPEHNLSVEISIYNDSFKRNDFYLFSQVEEYPFYVVYILFILKFMYYKLNIIPVQVYNKIKGLIIDNTIYNKKHITHRKPARW
;
A
#
# COMPACT_ATOMS: atom_id res chain seq x y z
N MET A 1 18.45 -2.64 17.73
CA MET A 1 18.29 -4.10 17.51
C MET A 1 16.83 -4.51 17.35
N GLU A 2 15.94 -4.32 18.33
CA GLU A 2 14.51 -4.70 18.21
C GLU A 2 13.78 -4.02 17.04
N PHE A 3 14.16 -2.77 16.75
CA PHE A 3 13.58 -1.97 15.69
C PHE A 3 13.92 -2.47 14.27
N GLU A 4 15.15 -2.98 14.05
CA GLU A 4 15.56 -3.53 12.74
C GLU A 4 14.91 -4.88 12.46
N GLN A 5 14.67 -5.69 13.50
CA GLN A 5 13.99 -6.98 13.36
C GLN A 5 12.52 -6.83 12.92
N LYS A 6 11.85 -5.73 13.32
CA LYS A 6 10.46 -5.45 12.89
C LYS A 6 10.35 -5.20 11.39
N TYR A 7 11.41 -4.70 10.75
CA TYR A 7 11.41 -4.34 9.33
C TYR A 7 11.58 -5.52 8.39
N VAL A 8 12.39 -6.49 8.79
CA VAL A 8 12.64 -7.70 7.99
C VAL A 8 11.33 -8.41 7.65
N ARG A 9 10.35 -8.37 8.55
CA ARG A 9 9.03 -8.99 8.32
C ARG A 9 8.28 -8.38 7.13
N PHE A 10 8.43 -7.09 6.87
CA PHE A 10 7.77 -6.44 5.74
C PHE A 10 8.50 -6.66 4.42
N GLU A 11 9.72 -7.17 4.41
CA GLU A 11 10.47 -7.50 3.18
C GLU A 11 9.92 -8.76 2.49
N THR A 12 8.99 -9.48 3.14
CA THR A 12 8.33 -10.67 2.58
C THR A 12 6.82 -10.56 2.81
N PRO A 13 5.98 -10.85 1.79
CA PRO A 13 4.54 -10.87 1.97
C PRO A 13 4.12 -12.12 2.76
N LEU A 14 3.14 -11.99 3.66
CA LEU A 14 2.55 -13.14 4.35
C LEU A 14 1.72 -14.03 3.42
N ASN A 15 1.09 -13.44 2.40
CA ASN A 15 0.39 -14.21 1.38
C ASN A 15 1.30 -14.49 0.18
N GLN A 16 1.23 -15.71 -0.34
CA GLN A 16 2.05 -16.14 -1.46
C GLN A 16 1.73 -15.34 -2.72
N LEU A 17 2.78 -14.82 -3.37
CA LEU A 17 2.71 -14.17 -4.67
C LEU A 17 2.88 -15.21 -5.78
N THR A 18 2.39 -14.90 -6.99
CA THR A 18 2.68 -15.72 -8.17
C THR A 18 4.15 -15.55 -8.59
N PRO A 19 4.74 -16.51 -9.31
CA PRO A 19 6.12 -16.37 -9.80
C PRO A 19 6.35 -15.11 -10.65
N TYR A 20 5.31 -14.65 -11.37
CA TYR A 20 5.36 -13.41 -12.14
C TYR A 20 5.45 -12.19 -11.22
N GLN A 21 4.57 -12.12 -10.20
CA GLN A 21 4.56 -11.04 -9.21
C GLN A 21 5.88 -10.98 -8.42
N GLU A 22 6.43 -12.12 -8.01
CA GLU A 22 7.75 -12.17 -7.34
C GLU A 22 8.86 -11.62 -8.24
N ASN A 23 8.87 -12.04 -9.52
CA ASN A 23 9.85 -11.55 -10.49
C ASN A 23 9.69 -10.06 -10.78
N PHE A 24 8.45 -9.55 -10.82
CA PHE A 24 8.17 -8.12 -10.96
C PHE A 24 8.80 -7.32 -9.81
N PHE A 25 8.52 -7.67 -8.54
CA PHE A 25 9.08 -6.94 -7.39
C PHE A 25 10.59 -7.09 -7.27
N LYS A 26 11.14 -8.23 -7.68
CA LYS A 26 12.60 -8.42 -7.75
C LYS A 26 13.23 -7.47 -8.76
N LYS A 27 12.66 -7.35 -9.97
CA LYS A 27 13.14 -6.39 -10.99
C LYS A 27 13.02 -4.95 -10.52
N LEU A 28 11.89 -4.60 -9.90
CA LEU A 28 11.66 -3.29 -9.31
C LEU A 28 12.74 -2.95 -8.27
N SER A 29 12.98 -3.86 -7.31
CA SER A 29 14.00 -3.69 -6.27
C SER A 29 15.39 -3.48 -6.85
N VAL A 30 15.79 -4.30 -7.84
CA VAL A 30 17.10 -4.21 -8.50
C VAL A 30 17.25 -2.92 -9.30
N ALA A 31 16.24 -2.52 -10.07
CA ALA A 31 16.30 -1.32 -10.91
C ALA A 31 16.39 -0.03 -10.08
N LEU A 32 15.75 -0.02 -8.91
CA LEU A 32 15.70 1.13 -8.03
C LEU A 32 16.83 1.16 -7.00
N ASP A 33 17.56 0.05 -6.84
CA ASP A 33 18.53 -0.15 -5.76
C ASP A 33 17.93 0.12 -4.37
N THR A 34 16.70 -0.37 -4.16
CA THR A 34 15.98 -0.21 -2.89
C THR A 34 15.20 -1.48 -2.56
N LYS A 35 14.93 -1.65 -1.27
CA LYS A 35 14.11 -2.77 -0.79
C LYS A 35 12.63 -2.47 -1.00
N VAL A 36 11.88 -3.53 -1.31
CA VAL A 36 10.42 -3.50 -1.39
C VAL A 36 9.86 -3.96 -0.04
N TYR A 37 8.94 -3.19 0.52
CA TYR A 37 8.30 -3.51 1.78
C TYR A 37 6.79 -3.65 1.59
N TYR A 38 6.26 -4.84 1.83
CA TYR A 38 4.84 -5.16 1.63
C TYR A 38 4.00 -4.72 2.83
N TYR A 39 2.86 -4.09 2.58
CA TYR A 39 1.89 -3.70 3.62
C TYR A 39 0.46 -4.01 3.17
N GLY A 40 -0.53 -3.53 3.92
CA GLY A 40 -1.92 -3.60 3.47
C GLY A 40 -2.45 -5.03 3.47
N SER A 41 -3.33 -5.35 2.52
CA SER A 41 -4.05 -6.63 2.60
C SER A 41 -3.17 -7.84 2.31
N VAL A 42 -2.09 -7.71 1.53
CA VAL A 42 -1.15 -8.80 1.26
C VAL A 42 -0.42 -9.29 2.52
N GLN A 43 -0.44 -8.48 3.60
CA GLN A 43 0.05 -8.85 4.93
C GLN A 43 -1.04 -9.34 5.90
N ARG A 44 -2.26 -9.61 5.42
CA ARG A 44 -3.41 -10.01 6.26
C ARG A 44 -4.17 -11.17 5.65
N PHE A 45 -4.99 -11.85 6.45
CA PHE A 45 -5.79 -12.98 5.98
C PHE A 45 -7.00 -12.58 5.11
N ASP A 46 -7.32 -11.28 5.02
CA ASP A 46 -8.35 -10.77 4.09
C ASP A 46 -7.84 -10.54 2.66
N TYR A 47 -6.64 -11.03 2.33
CA TYR A 47 -6.11 -11.01 0.96
C TYR A 47 -6.84 -12.01 0.06
N PHE A 48 -7.25 -11.56 -1.13
CA PHE A 48 -7.80 -12.43 -2.17
C PHE A 48 -6.87 -12.42 -3.39
N PRO A 49 -6.08 -13.48 -3.63
CA PRO A 49 -5.17 -13.56 -4.76
C PRO A 49 -5.88 -13.29 -6.09
N GLY A 50 -5.34 -12.35 -6.88
CA GLY A 50 -5.91 -11.95 -8.17
C GLY A 50 -7.11 -11.01 -8.10
N TYR A 51 -7.48 -10.54 -6.91
CA TYR A 51 -8.55 -9.53 -6.72
C TYR A 51 -8.15 -8.39 -5.79
N SER A 52 -7.21 -8.66 -4.87
CA SER A 52 -6.65 -7.65 -3.98
C SER A 52 -5.36 -7.10 -4.55
N ASP A 53 -5.22 -5.79 -4.47
CA ASP A 53 -3.99 -5.09 -4.81
C ASP A 53 -2.85 -5.56 -3.89
N ILE A 54 -1.63 -5.53 -4.44
CA ILE A 54 -0.41 -5.76 -3.67
C ILE A 54 0.14 -4.38 -3.27
N ASP A 55 -0.06 -4.02 -2.01
CA ASP A 55 0.41 -2.74 -1.48
C ASP A 55 1.90 -2.85 -1.06
N VAL A 56 2.76 -2.01 -1.62
CA VAL A 56 4.19 -1.97 -1.29
C VAL A 56 4.68 -0.55 -1.07
N CYS A 57 5.66 -0.39 -0.19
CA CYS A 57 6.34 0.87 0.03
C CYS A 57 7.83 0.78 -0.28
N LEU A 58 8.36 1.91 -0.74
CA LEU A 58 9.76 2.12 -1.09
C LEU A 58 10.26 3.34 -0.33
N PHE A 59 11.51 3.25 0.14
CA PHE A 59 12.19 4.38 0.76
C PHE A 59 13.35 4.81 -0.12
N SER A 60 13.49 6.13 -0.29
CA SER A 60 14.49 6.70 -1.17
C SER A 60 15.05 8.01 -0.64
N GLY A 61 16.36 8.16 -0.69
CA GLY A 61 17.04 9.44 -0.48
C GLY A 61 16.81 10.45 -1.59
N ASN A 62 16.28 10.02 -2.76
CA ASN A 62 15.90 10.88 -3.86
C ASN A 62 14.61 10.38 -4.52
N VAL A 63 13.47 10.84 -3.99
CA VAL A 63 12.12 10.45 -4.41
C VAL A 63 11.86 10.79 -5.88
N GLU A 64 12.27 11.97 -6.35
CA GLU A 64 12.06 12.40 -7.74
C GLU A 64 12.79 11.49 -8.74
N SER A 65 14.06 11.16 -8.46
CA SER A 65 14.80 10.21 -9.30
C SER A 65 14.17 8.82 -9.28
N THR A 66 13.65 8.39 -8.14
CA THR A 66 13.00 7.09 -7.98
C THR A 66 11.69 7.03 -8.77
N LEU A 67 10.88 8.08 -8.70
CA LEU A 67 9.67 8.24 -9.50
C LEU A 67 9.97 8.15 -11.00
N LYS A 68 10.97 8.89 -11.49
CA LYS A 68 11.38 8.84 -12.91
C LYS A 68 11.80 7.44 -13.34
N LYS A 69 12.52 6.71 -12.48
CA LYS A 69 12.90 5.31 -12.76
C LYS A 69 11.68 4.38 -12.78
N ILE A 70 10.74 4.55 -11.85
CA ILE A 70 9.49 3.77 -11.82
C ILE A 70 8.67 4.05 -13.08
N GLN A 71 8.52 5.31 -13.46
CA GLN A 71 7.81 5.69 -14.69
C GLN A 71 8.43 5.04 -15.92
N LEU A 72 9.75 5.12 -16.07
CA LEU A 72 10.45 4.48 -17.18
C LEU A 72 10.30 2.94 -17.16
N LEU A 73 10.39 2.32 -15.99
CA LEU A 73 10.31 0.88 -15.83
C LEU A 73 8.90 0.34 -16.14
N LEU A 74 7.87 1.08 -15.74
CA LEU A 74 6.47 0.69 -15.86
C LEU A 74 5.79 1.26 -17.12
N GLY A 75 6.46 2.14 -17.85
CA GLY A 75 5.89 2.81 -19.03
C GLY A 75 4.79 3.81 -18.68
N LEU A 76 4.89 4.45 -17.51
CA LEU A 76 3.89 5.41 -17.01
C LEU A 76 4.22 6.84 -17.47
N ASP A 77 3.16 7.64 -17.64
CA ASP A 77 3.28 9.07 -17.95
C ASP A 77 3.73 9.90 -16.73
N GLN A 78 4.14 11.15 -16.97
CA GLN A 78 4.72 12.02 -15.95
C GLN A 78 3.77 12.36 -14.80
N ASP A 79 2.46 12.21 -15.02
CA ASP A 79 1.38 12.61 -14.13
C ASP A 79 0.56 11.41 -13.61
N GLU A 80 0.98 10.18 -13.90
CA GLU A 80 0.39 8.94 -13.38
C GLU A 80 0.87 8.58 -11.97
N TYR A 81 0.91 9.58 -11.10
CA TYR A 81 1.12 9.39 -9.67
C TYR A 81 0.36 10.43 -8.85
N ASP A 82 -0.06 10.03 -7.66
CA ASP A 82 -0.69 10.89 -6.68
C ASP A 82 0.33 11.36 -5.64
N HIS A 83 0.48 12.67 -5.51
CA HIS A 83 1.22 13.27 -4.40
C HIS A 83 0.27 13.43 -3.19
N LEU A 84 0.63 12.82 -2.06
CA LEU A 84 -0.16 12.75 -0.84
C LEU A 84 0.63 13.28 0.36
N TYR A 85 -0.04 14.08 1.19
CA TYR A 85 0.43 14.40 2.54
C TYR A 85 -0.32 13.57 3.56
N ILE A 86 0.41 12.84 4.39
CA ILE A 86 -0.12 12.09 5.54
C ILE A 86 0.11 12.94 6.77
N ILE A 87 -0.96 13.41 7.41
CA ILE A 87 -0.87 14.18 8.65
C ILE A 87 -1.12 13.23 9.81
N LEU A 88 -0.16 13.09 10.72
CA LEU A 88 -0.27 12.31 11.96
C LEU A 88 -0.39 13.27 13.15
N ASP A 89 -1.42 13.05 13.97
CA ASP A 89 -1.69 13.78 15.22
C ASP A 89 -1.68 15.32 15.05
N LYS A 90 -2.12 15.82 13.88
CA LYS A 90 -2.18 17.24 13.48
C LYS A 90 -0.83 17.98 13.40
N GLU A 91 0.29 17.31 13.63
CA GLU A 91 1.61 17.96 13.71
C GLU A 91 2.62 17.39 12.72
N VAL A 92 2.60 16.08 12.47
CA VAL A 92 3.63 15.46 11.64
C VAL A 92 3.10 15.20 10.25
N MET A 93 3.71 15.88 9.27
CA MET A 93 3.37 15.73 7.86
C MET A 93 4.41 14.84 7.17
N TYR A 94 3.95 13.76 6.55
CA TYR A 94 4.76 12.89 5.71
C TYR A 94 4.38 13.10 4.26
N GLU A 95 5.39 13.26 3.43
CA GLU A 95 5.24 13.35 1.99
C GLU A 95 5.33 11.94 1.38
N CYS A 96 4.34 11.58 0.58
CA CYS A 96 4.26 10.29 -0.08
C CYS A 96 3.84 10.46 -1.52
N TYR A 97 4.43 9.68 -2.41
CA TYR A 97 4.01 9.57 -3.80
C TYR A 97 3.46 8.19 -4.05
N LYS A 98 2.23 8.11 -4.54
CA LYS A 98 1.52 6.85 -4.79
C LYS A 98 1.40 6.61 -6.29
N VAL A 99 1.88 5.47 -6.73
CA VAL A 99 1.71 4.95 -8.08
C VAL A 99 0.77 3.76 -8.01
N ILE A 100 -0.26 3.75 -8.86
CA ILE A 100 -1.13 2.59 -9.05
C ILE A 100 -0.80 2.02 -10.42
N TYR A 101 -0.47 0.73 -10.47
CA TYR A 101 -0.08 0.04 -11.69
C TYR A 101 -0.91 -1.24 -11.85
N GLU A 102 -1.52 -1.41 -13.01
CA GLU A 102 -2.31 -2.58 -13.37
C GLU A 102 -1.77 -3.20 -14.66
N GLU A 103 -1.60 -4.52 -14.66
CA GLU A 103 -1.25 -5.32 -15.82
C GLU A 103 -2.20 -6.53 -15.91
N PRO A 104 -3.36 -6.38 -16.59
CA PRO A 104 -4.41 -7.40 -16.59
C PRO A 104 -3.99 -8.75 -17.16
N GLU A 105 -3.09 -8.77 -18.13
CA GLU A 105 -2.58 -9.99 -18.78
C GLU A 105 -1.89 -10.94 -17.79
N HIS A 106 -1.29 -10.37 -16.74
CA HIS A 106 -0.57 -11.10 -15.70
C HIS A 106 -1.29 -11.09 -14.35
N ASN A 107 -2.53 -10.57 -14.31
CA ASN A 107 -3.33 -10.42 -13.09
C ASN A 107 -2.54 -9.71 -11.97
N LEU A 108 -1.87 -8.63 -12.35
CA LEU A 108 -1.04 -7.83 -11.46
C LEU A 108 -1.76 -6.49 -11.21
N SER A 109 -2.07 -6.21 -9.94
CA SER A 109 -2.50 -4.89 -9.48
C SER A 109 -1.63 -4.51 -8.30
N VAL A 110 -0.95 -3.38 -8.38
CA VAL A 110 0.05 -2.95 -7.40
C VAL A 110 -0.17 -1.49 -7.04
N GLU A 111 -0.13 -1.22 -5.74
CA GLU A 111 -0.01 0.13 -5.21
C GLU A 111 1.43 0.31 -4.68
N ILE A 112 2.19 1.24 -5.27
CA ILE A 112 3.56 1.56 -4.84
C ILE A 112 3.55 2.92 -4.17
N SER A 113 3.83 2.96 -2.87
CA SER A 113 3.99 4.19 -2.10
C SER A 113 5.47 4.50 -1.88
N ILE A 114 5.90 5.69 -2.27
CA ILE A 114 7.31 6.11 -2.23
C ILE A 114 7.48 7.22 -1.20
N TYR A 115 8.40 7.00 -0.26
CA TYR A 115 8.69 7.90 0.85
C TYR A 115 10.15 8.33 0.82
N ASN A 116 10.43 9.50 1.41
CA ASN A 116 11.80 9.91 1.66
C ASN A 116 12.43 9.03 2.76
N ASP A 117 13.68 8.60 2.59
CA ASP A 117 14.44 7.83 3.58
C ASP A 117 14.46 8.51 4.97
N SER A 118 14.38 9.84 5.04
CA SER A 118 14.29 10.60 6.30
C SER A 118 13.11 10.17 7.18
N PHE A 119 12.05 9.62 6.58
CA PHE A 119 10.83 9.22 7.27
C PHE A 119 10.75 7.72 7.53
N LYS A 120 11.74 6.93 7.07
CA LYS A 120 11.78 5.46 7.20
C LYS A 120 11.47 4.98 8.62
N ARG A 121 11.97 5.69 9.64
CA ARG A 121 11.70 5.35 11.05
C ARG A 121 10.21 5.42 11.41
N ASN A 122 9.51 6.45 10.93
CA ASN A 122 8.15 6.77 11.32
C ASN A 122 7.10 6.13 10.41
N ASP A 123 7.42 5.88 9.14
CA ASP A 123 6.46 5.29 8.20
C ASP A 123 6.24 3.80 8.47
N PHE A 124 7.26 3.06 8.91
CA PHE A 124 7.03 1.69 9.38
C PHE A 124 6.23 1.61 10.67
N TYR A 125 6.25 2.66 11.50
CA TYR A 125 5.29 2.74 12.59
C TYR A 125 3.87 2.76 12.02
N LEU A 126 3.60 3.61 11.01
CA LEU A 126 2.33 3.66 10.30
C LEU A 126 1.94 2.30 9.69
N PHE A 127 2.85 1.64 8.96
CA PHE A 127 2.58 0.33 8.35
C PHE A 127 2.31 -0.76 9.37
N SER A 128 3.05 -0.77 10.50
CA SER A 128 2.81 -1.75 11.55
C SER A 128 1.45 -1.58 12.23
N GLN A 129 0.90 -0.36 12.28
CA GLN A 129 -0.45 -0.13 12.80
C GLN A 129 -1.54 -0.65 11.84
N VAL A 130 -1.29 -0.64 10.53
CA VAL A 130 -2.19 -1.19 9.51
C VAL A 130 -2.21 -2.73 9.53
N GLU A 131 -1.23 -3.39 10.16
CA GLU A 131 -1.32 -4.83 10.46
C GLU A 131 -2.07 -5.12 11.77
N GLU A 132 -2.09 -4.18 12.71
CA GLU A 132 -2.73 -4.31 14.02
C GLU A 132 -4.24 -4.06 13.99
N TYR A 133 -4.90 -4.30 12.84
CA TYR A 133 -6.35 -4.33 12.81
C TYR A 133 -6.87 -5.38 13.80
N PRO A 134 -7.85 -5.03 14.65
CA PRO A 134 -8.51 -6.01 15.48
C PRO A 134 -9.04 -7.16 14.61
N PHE A 135 -8.89 -8.41 15.09
CA PHE A 135 -9.25 -9.60 14.32
C PHE A 135 -10.68 -9.54 13.73
N TYR A 136 -11.62 -8.95 14.47
CA TYR A 136 -13.01 -8.80 14.02
C TYR A 136 -13.13 -7.88 12.79
N VAL A 137 -12.27 -6.87 12.67
CA VAL A 137 -12.26 -5.96 11.50
C VAL A 137 -11.76 -6.70 10.27
N VAL A 138 -10.65 -7.43 10.40
CA VAL A 138 -10.12 -8.23 9.29
C VAL A 138 -11.11 -9.31 8.87
N TYR A 139 -11.83 -9.91 9.82
CA TYR A 139 -12.87 -10.90 9.54
C TYR A 139 -14.08 -10.29 8.80
N ILE A 140 -14.56 -9.11 9.22
CA ILE A 140 -15.62 -8.39 8.51
C ILE A 140 -15.17 -8.00 7.10
N LEU A 141 -13.93 -7.52 6.94
CA LEU A 141 -13.35 -7.21 5.63
C LEU A 141 -13.28 -8.46 4.74
N PHE A 142 -12.90 -9.61 5.28
CA PHE A 142 -12.90 -10.88 4.56
C PHE A 142 -14.29 -11.25 4.06
N ILE A 143 -15.32 -11.19 4.92
CA ILE A 143 -16.71 -11.46 4.51
C ILE A 143 -17.16 -10.49 3.41
N LEU A 144 -16.92 -9.19 3.60
CA LEU A 144 -17.28 -8.16 2.62
C LEU A 144 -16.62 -8.40 1.26
N LYS A 145 -15.32 -8.72 1.26
CA LYS A 145 -14.56 -9.06 0.06
C LYS A 145 -15.07 -10.34 -0.59
N PHE A 146 -15.41 -11.37 0.18
CA PHE A 146 -15.99 -12.59 -0.35
C PHE A 146 -17.34 -12.33 -1.06
N MET A 147 -18.22 -11.56 -0.43
CA MET A 147 -19.51 -11.16 -1.01
C MET A 147 -19.34 -10.36 -2.31
N TYR A 148 -18.33 -9.50 -2.38
CA TYR A 148 -18.04 -8.72 -3.58
C TYR A 148 -17.36 -9.56 -4.66
N TYR A 149 -16.15 -10.07 -4.41
CA TYR A 149 -15.29 -10.70 -5.42
C TYR A 149 -15.74 -12.09 -5.88
N LYS A 150 -16.37 -12.88 -4.99
CA LYS A 150 -16.74 -14.27 -5.29
C LYS A 150 -18.21 -14.44 -5.57
N LEU A 151 -19.07 -13.79 -4.79
CA LEU A 151 -20.51 -13.90 -4.98
C LEU A 151 -21.08 -12.85 -5.95
N ASN A 152 -20.37 -11.75 -6.20
CA ASN A 152 -20.84 -10.63 -7.04
C ASN A 152 -22.23 -10.08 -6.63
N ILE A 153 -22.56 -10.16 -5.33
CA ILE A 153 -23.88 -9.74 -4.81
C ILE A 153 -23.92 -8.28 -4.36
N ILE A 154 -22.75 -7.63 -4.23
CA ILE A 154 -22.62 -6.24 -3.82
C ILE A 154 -22.06 -5.42 -5.00
N PRO A 155 -22.69 -4.31 -5.42
CA PRO A 155 -22.11 -3.39 -6.40
C PRO A 155 -20.83 -2.71 -5.88
N VAL A 156 -19.90 -2.39 -6.78
CA VAL A 156 -18.61 -1.78 -6.42
C VAL A 156 -18.74 -0.51 -5.57
N GLN A 157 -19.75 0.33 -5.83
CA GLN A 157 -19.99 1.56 -5.08
C GLN A 157 -20.37 1.27 -3.62
N VAL A 158 -21.18 0.22 -3.40
CA VAL A 158 -21.60 -0.21 -2.07
C VAL A 158 -20.44 -0.86 -1.33
N TYR A 159 -19.68 -1.72 -2.01
CA TYR A 159 -18.47 -2.33 -1.47
C TYR A 159 -17.48 -1.27 -0.98
N ASN A 160 -17.14 -0.29 -1.83
CA ASN A 160 -16.21 0.78 -1.49
C ASN A 160 -16.71 1.63 -0.32
N LYS A 161 -18.01 1.95 -0.28
CA LYS A 161 -18.61 2.71 0.83
C LYS A 161 -18.50 1.96 2.16
N ILE A 162 -18.87 0.69 2.20
CA ILE A 162 -18.82 -0.13 3.43
C ILE A 162 -17.35 -0.34 3.86
N LYS A 163 -16.47 -0.66 2.92
CA LYS A 163 -15.03 -0.80 3.16
C LYS A 163 -14.45 0.47 3.78
N GLY A 164 -14.76 1.63 3.21
CA GLY A 164 -14.36 2.94 3.74
C GLY A 164 -14.83 3.13 5.17
N LEU A 165 -16.12 2.89 5.45
CA LEU A 165 -16.66 2.99 6.82
C LEU A 165 -15.95 2.07 7.82
N ILE A 166 -15.63 0.83 7.43
CA ILE A 166 -14.93 -0.12 8.30
C ILE A 166 -13.52 0.41 8.60
N ILE A 167 -12.76 0.78 7.57
CA ILE A 167 -11.39 1.26 7.72
C ILE A 167 -11.36 2.55 8.54
N ASP A 168 -12.25 3.50 8.22
CA ASP A 168 -12.24 4.82 8.83
C ASP A 168 -12.56 4.76 10.32
N ASN A 169 -13.53 3.93 10.70
CA ASN A 169 -13.90 3.75 12.10
C ASN A 169 -12.84 2.99 12.92
N THR A 170 -11.87 2.35 12.27
CA THR A 170 -10.84 1.56 12.95
C THR A 170 -9.47 2.25 13.00
N ILE A 171 -9.02 2.80 11.87
CA ILE A 171 -7.72 3.50 11.76
C ILE A 171 -7.84 4.95 12.24
N TYR A 172 -8.82 5.70 11.73
CA TYR A 172 -8.87 7.17 11.93
C TYR A 172 -9.51 7.60 13.26
N ASN A 173 -10.28 6.73 13.90
CA ASN A 173 -10.81 7.01 15.24
C ASN A 173 -9.78 6.81 16.37
N LYS A 174 -8.71 6.03 16.14
CA LYS A 174 -7.61 5.91 17.12
C LYS A 174 -6.60 7.06 17.01
N LYS A 175 -6.41 7.64 15.82
CA LYS A 175 -5.57 8.83 15.57
C LYS A 175 -6.06 9.61 14.35
N HIS A 176 -6.00 10.94 14.42
CA HIS A 176 -6.41 11.85 13.34
C HIS A 176 -5.45 11.81 12.14
N ILE A 177 -5.40 10.67 11.44
CA ILE A 177 -4.67 10.55 10.17
C ILE A 177 -5.55 11.14 9.06
N THR A 178 -5.00 12.03 8.23
CA THR A 178 -5.71 12.53 7.04
C THR A 178 -4.79 12.51 5.83
N HIS A 179 -5.31 12.07 4.70
CA HIS A 179 -4.65 12.19 3.41
C HIS A 179 -5.15 13.45 2.71
N ARG A 180 -4.23 14.30 2.24
CA ARG A 180 -4.57 15.46 1.42
C ARG A 180 -3.78 15.43 0.13
N LYS A 181 -4.46 15.63 -1.00
CA LYS A 181 -3.80 15.99 -2.26
C LYS A 181 -3.37 17.47 -2.18
N PRO A 182 -2.20 17.85 -2.73
CA PRO A 182 -1.84 19.27 -2.85
C PRO A 182 -2.93 20.01 -3.62
N ALA A 183 -3.19 21.26 -3.24
CA ALA A 183 -3.97 22.16 -4.08
C ALA A 183 -3.25 22.31 -5.42
N ARG A 184 -3.94 22.05 -6.54
CA ARG A 184 -3.44 22.39 -7.86
C ARG A 184 -3.44 23.92 -7.95
N TRP A 185 -2.26 24.52 -8.08
CA TRP A 185 -2.07 25.96 -8.29
C TRP A 185 -2.20 26.30 -9.78
#